data_AF-A0A1V6CU91-F1
#
_entry.id   AF-A0A1V6CU91-F1
#
_cell.length_a   1.000
_cell.length_b   1.000
_cell.length_c   1.000
_cell.angle_alpha   90.00
_cell.angle_beta   90.00
_cell.angle_gamma   90.00
#
_symmetry.space_group_name_H-M   'P 1'
#
loop_
_entity.id
_entity.type
_entity.pdbx_description
1 polymer ?
#
loop_
_entity_poly.entity_id
_entity_poly.type
_entity_poly.pdbx_seq_one_letter_code
_entity_poly.pdbx_strand_id
1 'polypeptide(L)'
;MERFQLWNQLATELRPIAVALATEKTKAVLEENELPETFLDTVKWDILHLLMEAEYADIYPPGFYASQGYWYVHGHFPCGWQGDFPKGTLIIY
;
A
#
# COMPACT_ATOMS: atom_id res chain seq x y z
N MET A 1 2.37 24.02 8.07
CA MET A 1 0.92 23.73 8.25
C MET A 1 0.15 23.71 6.92
N GLU A 2 0.57 24.43 5.88
CA GLU A 2 -0.15 24.46 4.58
C GLU A 2 -0.14 23.13 3.81
N ARG A 3 0.98 22.41 3.72
CA ARG A 3 1.05 21.13 2.95
C ARG A 3 0.15 20.02 3.51
N PHE A 4 -0.09 19.97 4.82
CA PHE A 4 -1.03 18.99 5.39
C PHE A 4 -2.45 19.15 4.84
N GLN A 5 -2.87 20.38 4.49
CA GLN A 5 -4.18 20.64 3.89
C GLN A 5 -4.30 20.08 2.46
N LEU A 6 -3.17 19.81 1.80
CA LEU A 6 -3.13 19.22 0.46
C LEU A 6 -3.23 17.68 0.49
N TRP A 7 -3.21 17.06 1.67
CA TRP A 7 -3.23 15.60 1.81
C TRP A 7 -4.37 14.95 1.03
N ASN A 8 -5.60 15.42 1.24
CA ASN A 8 -6.78 14.84 0.58
C ASN A 8 -6.77 15.09 -0.94
N GLN A 9 -6.27 16.25 -1.36
CA GLN A 9 -6.15 16.58 -2.78
C GLN A 9 -5.15 15.63 -3.46
N LEU A 10 -3.93 15.53 -2.91
CA LEU A 10 -2.88 14.66 -3.45
C LEU A 10 -3.29 13.18 -3.41
N ALA A 11 -3.91 12.72 -2.33
CA ALA A 11 -4.44 11.35 -2.25
C ALA A 11 -5.50 11.08 -3.32
N THR A 12 -6.30 12.09 -3.68
CA THR A 12 -7.29 11.99 -4.78
C THR A 12 -6.61 11.93 -6.14
N GLU A 13 -5.59 12.76 -6.36
CA GLU A 13 -4.81 12.81 -7.61
C GLU A 13 -3.99 11.53 -7.82
N LEU A 14 -3.42 10.96 -6.76
CA LEU A 14 -2.57 9.76 -6.81
C LEU A 14 -3.37 8.46 -6.86
N ARG A 15 -4.62 8.44 -6.35
CA ARG A 15 -5.45 7.22 -6.30
C ARG A 15 -5.62 6.52 -7.65
N PRO A 16 -5.95 7.20 -8.76
CA PRO A 16 -6.04 6.54 -10.08
C PRO A 16 -4.74 5.85 -10.49
N ILE A 17 -3.59 6.46 -10.18
CA ILE A 17 -2.26 5.91 -10.50
C ILE A 17 -1.99 4.67 -9.66
N ALA A 18 -2.22 4.74 -8.35
CA ALA A 18 -2.05 3.60 -7.44
C ALA A 18 -2.96 2.43 -7.83
N VAL A 19 -4.23 2.72 -8.16
CA VAL A 19 -5.20 1.69 -8.57
C VAL A 19 -4.82 1.04 -9.89
N ALA A 20 -4.44 1.83 -10.90
CA ALA A 20 -4.02 1.31 -12.19
C ALA A 20 -2.78 0.40 -12.05
N LEU A 21 -1.76 0.86 -11.30
CA LEU A 21 -0.54 0.09 -11.06
C LEU A 21 -0.83 -1.21 -10.30
N ALA A 22 -1.57 -1.14 -9.19
CA ALA A 22 -1.92 -2.32 -8.40
C ALA A 22 -2.68 -3.34 -9.28
N THR A 23 -3.72 -2.90 -9.98
CA THR A 23 -4.55 -3.76 -10.83
C THR A 23 -3.74 -4.43 -11.94
N GLU A 24 -2.87 -3.68 -12.62
CA GLU A 24 -2.01 -4.23 -13.68
C GLU A 24 -1.06 -5.29 -13.11
N LYS A 25 -0.36 -4.97 -12.01
CA LYS A 25 0.71 -5.82 -11.47
C LYS A 25 0.20 -7.06 -10.76
N THR A 26 -1.01 -7.03 -10.20
CA THR A 26 -1.59 -8.18 -9.52
C THR A 26 -2.50 -9.04 -10.40
N LYS A 27 -2.72 -8.66 -11.67
CA LYS A 27 -3.67 -9.37 -12.55
C LYS A 27 -3.38 -10.88 -12.64
N ALA A 28 -2.14 -11.25 -12.90
CA ALA A 28 -1.76 -12.66 -13.07
C ALA A 28 -1.97 -13.46 -11.77
N VAL A 29 -1.53 -12.93 -10.62
CA VAL A 29 -1.68 -13.64 -9.33
C VAL A 29 -3.14 -13.78 -8.90
N LEU A 30 -3.98 -12.78 -9.20
CA LEU A 30 -5.43 -12.84 -8.99
C LEU A 30 -6.08 -13.96 -9.82
N GLU A 31 -5.74 -14.03 -11.10
CA GLU A 31 -6.28 -15.04 -12.04
C GLU A 31 -5.80 -16.46 -11.70
N GLU A 32 -4.54 -16.62 -11.30
CA GLU A 32 -3.92 -17.92 -11.02
C GLU A 32 -4.34 -18.53 -9.68
N ASN A 33 -4.70 -17.71 -8.69
CA ASN A 33 -4.89 -18.15 -7.30
C ASN A 33 -6.30 -17.91 -6.75
N GLU A 34 -7.24 -17.43 -7.57
CA GLU A 34 -8.63 -17.15 -7.17
C GLU A 34 -8.73 -16.29 -5.90
N LEU A 35 -7.84 -15.30 -5.77
CA LEU A 35 -7.73 -14.46 -4.56
C LEU A 35 -8.97 -13.56 -4.41
N PRO A 36 -9.39 -13.26 -3.17
CA PRO A 36 -10.54 -12.40 -2.92
C PRO A 36 -10.26 -10.95 -3.36
N GLU A 37 -11.32 -10.19 -3.66
CA GLU A 37 -11.21 -8.76 -4.01
C GLU A 37 -10.49 -7.94 -2.92
N THR A 38 -10.62 -8.35 -1.67
CA THR A 38 -9.93 -7.73 -0.52
C THR A 38 -8.41 -7.75 -0.66
N PHE A 39 -7.83 -8.74 -1.35
CA PHE A 39 -6.39 -8.75 -1.66
C PHE A 39 -6.01 -7.55 -2.53
N LEU A 40 -6.72 -7.35 -3.64
CA LEU A 40 -6.44 -6.23 -4.54
C LEU A 40 -6.69 -4.89 -3.84
N ASP A 41 -7.71 -4.81 -2.99
CA ASP A 41 -7.97 -3.60 -2.21
C ASP A 41 -6.87 -3.26 -1.20
N THR A 42 -6.29 -4.28 -0.54
CA THR A 42 -5.09 -4.10 0.28
C THR A 42 -3.92 -3.59 -0.55
N VAL A 43 -3.63 -4.18 -1.71
CA VAL A 43 -2.52 -3.71 -2.56
C VAL A 43 -2.74 -2.27 -3.05
N LYS A 44 -3.95 -1.92 -3.50
CA LYS A 44 -4.28 -0.54 -3.89
C LYS A 44 -4.02 0.44 -2.74
N TRP A 45 -4.38 0.05 -1.51
CA TRP A 45 -4.23 0.87 -0.32
C TRP A 45 -2.77 1.06 0.06
N ASP A 46 -1.99 -0.02 0.07
CA ASP A 46 -0.57 -0.01 0.40
C ASP A 46 0.22 0.86 -0.58
N ILE A 47 -0.02 0.70 -1.88
CA ILE A 47 0.64 1.50 -2.92
C ILE A 47 0.27 2.98 -2.79
N LEU A 48 -1.00 3.32 -2.55
CA LEU A 48 -1.41 4.71 -2.35
C LEU A 48 -0.68 5.32 -1.14
N HIS A 49 -0.62 4.61 -0.02
CA HIS A 49 0.00 5.15 1.19
C HIS A 49 1.52 5.19 1.11
N LEU A 50 2.14 4.27 0.37
CA LEU A 50 3.56 4.34 0.04
C LEU A 50 3.87 5.60 -0.78
N LEU A 51 3.04 5.95 -1.78
CA LEU A 51 3.19 7.20 -2.53
C LEU A 51 3.03 8.42 -1.63
N MET A 52 2.05 8.40 -0.71
CA MET A 52 1.86 9.49 0.26
C MET A 52 3.06 9.61 1.21
N GLU A 53 3.57 8.51 1.77
CA GLU A 53 4.77 8.54 2.62
C GLU A 53 5.99 9.09 1.86
N ALA A 54 6.14 8.75 0.57
CA ALA A 54 7.21 9.27 -0.27
C ALA A 54 7.07 10.78 -0.54
N GLU A 55 5.87 11.27 -0.86
CA GLU A 55 5.59 12.69 -1.12
C GLU A 55 5.89 13.58 0.11
N TYR A 56 5.65 13.07 1.30
CA TYR A 56 5.85 13.80 2.56
C TYR A 56 7.16 13.46 3.27
N ALA A 57 8.09 12.76 2.60
CA ALA A 57 9.34 12.28 3.20
C ALA A 57 10.27 13.39 3.71
N ASP A 58 10.13 14.62 3.18
CA ASP A 58 10.85 15.81 3.64
C ASP A 58 10.27 16.41 4.93
N ILE A 59 9.02 16.06 5.29
CA ILE A 59 8.33 16.50 6.50
C ILE A 59 8.41 15.43 7.59
N TYR A 60 8.20 14.17 7.23
CA TYR A 60 8.24 13.04 8.17
C TYR A 60 8.82 11.81 7.46
N PRO A 61 9.75 11.06 8.09
CA PRO A 61 10.37 9.92 7.45
C PRO A 61 9.33 8.85 7.07
N PRO A 62 9.43 8.24 5.88
CA PRO A 62 8.60 7.10 5.51
C PRO A 62 8.69 5.98 6.54
N GLY A 63 7.59 5.26 6.74
CA GLY A 63 7.43 4.36 7.87
C GLY A 63 6.83 3.03 7.45
N PHE A 64 5.56 2.83 7.80
CA PHE A 64 4.91 1.52 7.70
C PHE A 64 4.75 1.09 6.24
N TYR A 65 4.14 1.91 5.39
CA TYR A 65 3.84 1.51 4.01
C TYR A 65 5.11 1.48 3.15
N ALA A 66 6.03 2.42 3.32
CA ALA A 66 7.34 2.37 2.67
C ALA A 66 8.12 1.09 3.00
N SER A 67 8.04 0.61 4.25
CA SER A 67 8.68 -0.65 4.64
C SER A 67 8.09 -1.87 3.92
N GLN A 68 6.81 -1.83 3.54
CA GLN A 68 6.18 -2.91 2.78
C GLN A 68 6.69 -2.99 1.33
N GLY A 69 7.22 -1.89 0.78
CA GLY A 69 7.82 -1.87 -0.56
C GLY A 69 8.92 -2.92 -0.74
N TYR A 70 9.65 -3.25 0.34
CA TYR A 70 10.60 -4.36 0.34
C TYR A 70 9.93 -5.69 -0.05
N TRP A 71 8.77 -6.02 0.52
CA TRP A 71 8.06 -7.28 0.23
C TRP A 71 7.52 -7.31 -1.19
N TYR A 72 6.90 -6.22 -1.65
CA TYR A 72 6.38 -6.11 -3.01
C TYR A 72 7.45 -6.33 -4.07
N VAL A 73 8.66 -5.77 -3.89
CA VAL A 73 9.78 -5.97 -4.82
C VAL A 73 10.26 -7.44 -4.86
N HIS A 74 10.07 -8.18 -3.78
CA HIS A 74 10.38 -9.62 -3.71
C HIS A 74 9.21 -10.52 -4.14
N GLY A 75 8.11 -9.95 -4.61
CA GLY A 75 6.92 -10.70 -5.02
C GLY A 75 6.06 -11.20 -3.85
N HIS A 76 6.28 -10.65 -2.65
CA HIS A 76 5.53 -10.97 -1.45
C HIS A 76 4.46 -9.92 -1.15
N PHE A 77 3.36 -10.35 -0.53
CA PHE A 77 2.18 -9.52 -0.27
C PHE A 77 1.84 -9.46 1.22
N PRO A 78 1.63 -8.25 1.79
CA PRO A 78 1.02 -8.10 3.11
C PRO A 78 -0.45 -8.50 3.06
N CYS A 79 -0.84 -9.51 3.85
CA CYS A 79 -2.17 -10.12 3.77
C CYS A 79 -2.91 -10.13 5.12
N GLY A 80 -2.58 -9.20 6.02
CA GLY A 80 -3.29 -9.00 7.27
C GLY A 80 -2.37 -8.99 8.49
N TRP A 81 -2.99 -9.01 9.67
CA TRP A 81 -2.32 -8.86 10.96
C TRP A 81 -2.74 -9.98 11.92
N GLN A 82 -1.77 -10.61 12.58
CA GLN A 82 -2.01 -11.64 13.59
C GLN A 82 -1.71 -11.09 14.99
N GLY A 83 -2.67 -11.20 15.90
CA GLY A 83 -2.59 -10.71 17.28
C GLY A 83 -3.06 -9.26 17.44
N ASP A 84 -2.86 -8.68 18.63
CA ASP A 84 -3.36 -7.34 18.95
C ASP A 84 -2.39 -6.25 18.52
N PHE A 85 -2.88 -5.24 17.79
CA PHE A 85 -2.08 -4.05 17.53
C PHE A 85 -1.76 -3.30 18.84
N PRO A 86 -0.52 -2.79 19.06
CA PRO A 86 0.64 -2.82 18.16
C PRO A 86 1.59 -4.02 18.38
N LYS A 87 1.23 -5.00 19.22
CA LYS A 87 2.11 -6.12 19.62
C LYS A 87 2.03 -7.36 18.70
N GLY A 88 1.12 -7.37 17.75
CA GLY A 88 0.97 -8.45 16.78
C GLY A 88 2.03 -8.43 15.67
N THR A 89 1.77 -9.19 14.61
CA THR A 89 2.69 -9.37 13.50
C THR A 89 1.96 -9.19 12.17
N LEU A 90 2.62 -8.52 11.23
CA LEU A 90 2.16 -8.42 9.85
C LEU A 90 2.41 -9.77 9.17
N ILE A 91 1.38 -10.33 8.53
CA ILE A 91 1.48 -11.59 7.80
C ILE A 91 1.86 -11.29 6.35
N ILE A 92 2.95 -11.89 5.89
CA ILE A 92 3.50 -11.77 4.54
C ILE A 92 3.45 -13.14 3.86
N TYR A 93 2.93 -13.20 2.63
CA TYR A 93 2.96 -14.38 1.76
C TYR A 93 3.85 -14.17 0.56
#